data_AF-A0A2E9LI93-F1
#
_entry.id   AF-A0A2E9LI93-F1
#
_cell.length_a   1.000
_cell.length_b   1.000
_cell.length_c   1.000
_cell.angle_alpha   90.00
_cell.angle_beta   90.00
_cell.angle_gamma   90.00
#
_symmetry.space_group_name_H-M   'P 1'
#
loop_
_entity.id
_entity.type
_entity.pdbx_description
1 polymer ?
#
loop_
_entity_poly.entity_id
_entity_poly.type
_entity_poly.pdbx_seq_one_letter_code
_entity_poly.pdbx_strand_id
1 'polypeptide(L)'
;MNVPARRCDGLLLLIADRILAFFLRDVRIDLSVVRRKRMQSRRLEKELNELKEMFRVVDACHRYDVWLPGPPDTPYSGGMFRVSIITTARYPFDPPQVTFVTRMLHPNICATSGNVCLDVISERSWSPAYTLRTVILSIQALLANPNPSDPLNEDAALLADGSPEEYERIVKQWVEKYSEEAE
;
A
#
# COMPACT_ATOMS: atom_id res chain seq x y z
N MET A 1 9.78 53.68 -49.88
CA MET A 1 9.50 52.31 -50.35
C MET A 1 8.64 51.65 -49.29
N ASN A 2 7.35 51.47 -49.56
CA ASN A 2 6.35 50.99 -48.61
C ASN A 2 5.95 49.58 -49.03
N VAL A 3 6.28 48.56 -48.24
CA VAL A 3 5.91 47.16 -48.52
C VAL A 3 4.52 46.92 -47.89
N PRO A 4 3.52 46.44 -48.62
CA PRO A 4 2.20 46.22 -48.04
C PRO A 4 2.24 44.95 -47.17
N ALA A 5 1.85 45.09 -45.90
CA ALA A 5 1.57 43.95 -45.03
C ALA A 5 0.40 43.13 -45.64
N ARG A 6 0.69 41.88 -46.03
CA ARG A 6 -0.34 40.96 -46.52
C ARG A 6 -1.25 40.58 -45.35
N ARG A 7 -2.53 40.94 -45.44
CA ARG A 7 -3.61 40.36 -44.62
C ARG A 7 -3.62 38.85 -44.84
N CYS A 8 -3.25 38.09 -43.82
CA CYS A 8 -3.36 36.63 -43.81
C CYS A 8 -4.30 36.12 -42.71
N ASP A 9 -5.27 36.89 -42.22
CA ASP A 9 -5.83 36.60 -40.89
C ASP A 9 -7.34 36.40 -40.86
N GLY A 10 -7.83 35.31 -41.45
CA GLY A 10 -9.22 34.90 -41.23
C GLY A 10 -9.44 33.41 -41.42
N LEU A 11 -9.07 32.87 -42.58
CA LEU A 11 -9.34 31.47 -42.90
C LEU A 11 -8.46 30.50 -42.10
N LEU A 12 -7.20 30.84 -41.85
CA LEU A 12 -6.29 30.02 -41.05
C LEU A 12 -6.72 29.98 -39.57
N LEU A 13 -7.20 31.10 -39.03
CA LEU A 13 -7.73 31.19 -37.66
C LEU A 13 -9.02 30.38 -37.51
N LEU A 14 -9.94 30.48 -38.48
CA LEU A 14 -11.19 29.70 -38.50
C LEU A 14 -10.95 28.20 -38.64
N ILE A 15 -9.92 27.78 -39.38
CA ILE A 15 -9.53 26.37 -39.48
C ILE A 15 -8.90 25.90 -38.16
N ALA A 16 -8.02 26.70 -37.54
CA ALA A 16 -7.45 26.39 -36.23
C ALA A 16 -8.52 26.28 -35.14
N ASP A 17 -9.50 27.19 -35.11
CA ASP A 17 -10.61 27.15 -34.16
C ASP A 17 -11.54 25.96 -34.39
N ARG A 18 -11.79 25.56 -35.64
CA ARG A 18 -12.58 24.35 -35.95
C ARG A 18 -11.84 23.07 -35.62
N ILE A 19 -10.53 23.02 -35.82
CA ILE A 19 -9.68 21.89 -35.44
C ILE A 19 -9.58 21.80 -33.91
N LEU A 20 -9.37 22.92 -33.21
CA LEU A 20 -9.36 22.99 -31.76
C LEU A 20 -10.73 22.61 -31.19
N ALA A 21 -11.83 23.10 -31.76
CA ALA A 21 -13.19 22.70 -31.36
C ALA A 21 -13.50 21.23 -31.68
N PHE A 22 -12.91 20.65 -32.72
CA PHE A 22 -13.02 19.21 -33.03
C PHE A 22 -12.24 18.38 -32.00
N PHE A 23 -11.00 18.76 -31.67
CA PHE A 23 -10.22 18.11 -30.61
C PHE A 23 -10.83 18.31 -29.20
N LEU A 24 -11.47 19.45 -28.93
CA LEU A 24 -12.13 19.73 -27.65
C LEU A 24 -13.55 19.15 -27.53
N ARG A 25 -14.19 18.76 -28.64
CA ARG A 25 -15.52 18.10 -28.61
C ARG A 25 -15.47 16.68 -28.06
N ASP A 26 -14.34 16.00 -28.20
CA ASP A 26 -14.18 14.61 -27.78
C ASP A 26 -13.51 14.41 -26.42
N VAL A 27 -13.00 15.48 -25.78
CA VAL A 27 -12.51 15.41 -24.39
C VAL A 27 -13.63 15.83 -23.43
N ARG A 28 -14.67 14.99 -23.32
CA ARG A 28 -15.62 15.11 -22.20
C ARG A 28 -14.94 14.69 -20.91
N ILE A 29 -14.33 15.64 -20.21
CA ILE A 29 -13.87 15.45 -18.84
C ILE A 29 -15.11 15.35 -17.96
N ASP A 30 -15.46 14.15 -17.53
CA ASP A 30 -16.50 13.96 -16.53
C ASP A 30 -16.03 14.56 -15.19
N LEU A 31 -16.54 15.74 -14.86
CA LEU A 31 -16.21 16.46 -13.64
C LEU A 31 -16.54 15.66 -12.37
N SER A 32 -17.51 14.73 -12.42
CA SER A 32 -17.83 13.86 -11.28
C SER A 32 -16.71 12.85 -11.04
N VAL A 33 -16.12 12.30 -12.12
CA VAL A 33 -14.94 11.42 -12.06
C VAL A 33 -13.71 12.19 -11.58
N VAL A 34 -13.48 13.41 -12.08
CA VAL A 34 -12.36 14.25 -11.63
C VAL A 34 -12.49 14.63 -10.15
N ARG A 35 -13.68 15.03 -9.70
CA ARG A 35 -13.94 15.35 -8.29
C ARG A 35 -13.74 14.12 -7.40
N ARG A 36 -14.20 12.94 -7.83
CA ARG A 36 -14.02 11.67 -7.10
C ARG A 36 -12.55 11.30 -6.98
N LYS A 37 -11.79 11.34 -8.08
CA LYS A 37 -10.35 11.08 -8.08
C LYS A 37 -9.61 12.05 -7.14
N ARG A 38 -9.93 13.35 -7.20
CA ARG A 38 -9.31 14.35 -6.32
C ARG A 38 -9.61 14.12 -4.84
N MET A 39 -10.84 13.73 -4.50
CA MET A 39 -11.21 13.41 -3.12
C MET A 39 -10.50 12.13 -2.62
N GLN A 40 -10.46 11.07 -3.44
CA GLN A 40 -9.71 9.85 -3.14
C GLN A 40 -8.23 10.14 -2.90
N SER A 41 -7.60 10.93 -3.78
CA SER A 41 -6.20 11.34 -3.62
C SER A 41 -5.96 12.10 -2.33
N ARG A 42 -6.83 13.06 -1.98
CA ARG A 42 -6.71 13.82 -0.71
C ARG A 42 -6.84 12.94 0.52
N ARG A 43 -7.74 11.96 0.49
CA ARG A 43 -7.90 11.02 1.59
C ARG A 43 -6.63 10.17 1.76
N LEU A 44 -6.14 9.57 0.68
CA LEU A 44 -4.93 8.74 0.72
C LEU A 44 -3.71 9.53 1.17
N GLU A 45 -3.55 10.77 0.68
CA GLU A 45 -2.49 11.68 1.11
C GLU A 45 -2.55 11.95 2.62
N LYS A 46 -3.75 12.17 3.17
CA LYS A 46 -3.94 12.30 4.62
C LYS A 46 -3.52 11.04 5.38
N GLU A 47 -3.97 9.87 4.95
CA GLU A 47 -3.60 8.60 5.59
C GLU A 47 -2.10 8.31 5.51
N LEU A 48 -1.44 8.67 4.40
CA LEU A 48 0.01 8.54 4.25
C LEU A 48 0.78 9.50 5.16
N ASN A 49 0.27 10.71 5.36
CA ASN A 49 0.88 11.66 6.29
C ASN A 49 0.78 11.15 7.74
N GLU A 50 -0.39 10.67 8.15
CA GLU A 50 -0.58 10.03 9.48
C GLU A 50 0.36 8.82 9.65
N LEU A 51 0.58 8.03 8.61
CA LEU A 51 1.48 6.88 8.67
C LEU A 51 2.96 7.31 8.78
N LYS A 52 3.36 8.37 8.06
CA LYS A 52 4.71 8.95 8.09
C LYS A 52 5.08 9.59 9.43
N GLU A 53 4.09 10.00 10.22
CA GLU A 53 4.30 10.47 11.59
C GLU A 53 4.73 9.34 12.54
N MET A 54 4.42 8.08 12.19
CA MET A 54 4.67 6.90 13.03
C MET A 54 5.79 6.01 12.51
N PHE A 55 5.94 5.92 11.19
CA PHE A 55 6.82 4.97 10.54
C PHE A 55 7.60 5.63 9.41
N ARG A 56 8.77 5.07 9.08
CA ARG A 56 9.45 5.38 7.83
C ARG A 56 8.64 4.81 6.67
N VAL A 57 8.22 5.69 5.75
CA VAL A 57 7.43 5.32 4.57
C VAL A 57 8.11 5.83 3.30
N VAL A 58 8.33 4.93 2.34
CA VAL A 58 8.78 5.28 0.97
C VAL A 58 7.62 5.10 0.01
N ASP A 59 7.30 6.17 -0.74
CA ASP A 59 6.26 6.19 -1.76
C ASP A 59 6.87 6.01 -3.15
N ALA A 60 6.41 4.99 -3.86
CA ALA A 60 6.78 4.70 -5.24
C ALA A 60 5.53 4.36 -6.07
N CYS A 61 4.70 5.37 -6.35
CA CYS A 61 3.58 5.31 -7.30
C CYS A 61 2.58 4.18 -6.96
N HIS A 62 1.69 4.44 -6.01
CA HIS A 62 0.69 3.48 -5.49
C HIS A 62 1.25 2.28 -4.72
N ARG A 63 2.58 2.18 -4.60
CA ARG A 63 3.26 1.28 -3.67
C ARG A 63 3.88 2.10 -2.54
N TYR A 64 3.63 1.69 -1.31
CA TYR A 64 4.12 2.32 -0.09
C TYR A 64 4.86 1.27 0.73
N ASP A 65 6.18 1.43 0.83
CA ASP A 65 7.01 0.59 1.68
C ASP A 65 7.08 1.20 3.08
N VAL A 66 6.72 0.42 4.09
CA VAL A 66 6.66 0.82 5.49
C VAL A 66 7.65 -0.02 6.27
N TRP A 67 8.53 0.61 7.06
CA TRP A 67 9.43 -0.09 7.98
C TRP A 67 8.73 -0.22 9.33
N LEU A 68 8.34 -1.45 9.65
CA LEU A 68 7.53 -1.82 10.79
C LEU A 68 8.42 -2.41 11.90
N PRO A 69 8.55 -1.78 13.07
CA PRO A 69 9.25 -2.38 14.19
C PRO A 69 8.45 -3.60 14.71
N GLY A 70 9.18 -4.66 15.05
CA GLY A 70 8.65 -5.81 15.73
C GLY A 70 8.00 -5.42 17.06
N PRO A 71 6.82 -5.97 17.40
CA PRO A 71 6.18 -5.65 18.67
C PRO A 71 7.08 -6.06 19.86
N PRO A 72 7.11 -5.26 20.95
CA PRO A 72 7.81 -5.64 22.17
C PRO A 72 7.20 -6.90 22.76
N ASP A 73 7.98 -7.62 23.57
CA ASP A 73 7.55 -8.85 24.26
C ASP A 73 7.09 -9.97 23.30
N THR A 74 7.58 -9.94 22.06
CA THR A 74 7.39 -10.99 21.05
C THR A 74 8.74 -11.48 20.55
N PRO A 75 8.83 -12.67 19.93
CA PRO A 75 10.07 -13.13 19.29
C PRO A 75 10.51 -12.24 18.11
N TYR A 76 9.66 -11.32 17.64
CA TYR A 76 9.96 -10.34 16.60
C TYR A 76 10.61 -9.06 17.12
N SER A 77 10.66 -8.87 18.44
CA SER A 77 11.21 -7.66 19.07
C SER A 77 12.65 -7.37 18.63
N GLY A 78 12.96 -6.09 18.42
CA GLY A 78 14.26 -5.60 17.96
C GLY A 78 14.47 -5.66 16.44
N GLY A 79 13.61 -6.38 15.71
CA GLY A 79 13.64 -6.39 14.25
C GLY A 79 12.89 -5.21 13.63
N MET A 80 13.34 -4.80 12.44
CA MET A 80 12.65 -3.85 11.57
C MET A 80 12.27 -4.53 10.24
N PHE A 81 10.98 -4.59 9.95
CA PHE A 81 10.42 -5.36 8.84
C PHE A 81 9.86 -4.45 7.76
N ARG A 82 10.31 -4.61 6.52
CA ARG A 82 9.75 -3.88 5.38
C ARG A 82 8.46 -4.54 4.91
N VAL A 83 7.36 -3.79 4.97
CA VAL A 83 6.02 -4.16 4.51
C VAL A 83 5.66 -3.31 3.30
N SER A 84 5.33 -3.94 2.17
CA SER A 84 4.86 -3.26 0.96
C SER A 84 3.34 -3.24 0.94
N ILE A 85 2.77 -2.04 0.83
CA ILE A 85 1.34 -1.79 0.67
C ILE A 85 1.09 -1.29 -0.74
N ILE A 86 0.24 -1.96 -1.51
CA ILE A 86 -0.14 -1.54 -2.86
C ILE A 86 -1.63 -1.19 -2.87
N THR A 87 -1.95 0.06 -3.17
CA THR A 87 -3.35 0.52 -3.32
C THR A 87 -3.79 0.39 -4.77
N THR A 88 -5.03 -0.07 -5.00
CA THR A 88 -5.63 -0.08 -6.33
C THR A 88 -6.22 1.29 -6.68
N ALA A 89 -6.57 1.51 -7.95
CA ALA A 89 -7.30 2.71 -8.39
C ALA A 89 -8.71 2.84 -7.76
N ARG A 90 -9.21 1.76 -7.13
CA ARG A 90 -10.51 1.73 -6.44
C ARG A 90 -10.38 1.88 -4.93
N TYR A 91 -9.17 1.94 -4.37
CA TYR A 91 -8.96 2.27 -2.97
C TYR A 91 -9.68 3.60 -2.62
N PRO A 92 -10.42 3.69 -1.50
CA PRO A 92 -10.53 2.73 -0.40
C PRO A 92 -11.74 1.78 -0.50
N PHE A 93 -12.38 1.65 -1.67
CA PHE A 93 -13.49 0.71 -1.84
C PHE A 93 -13.03 -0.73 -1.94
N ASP A 94 -11.85 -0.94 -2.51
CA ASP A 94 -11.14 -2.22 -2.48
C ASP A 94 -10.01 -2.15 -1.46
N PRO A 95 -9.69 -3.26 -0.76
CA PRO A 95 -8.58 -3.31 0.18
C PRO A 95 -7.24 -3.09 -0.53
N PRO A 96 -6.22 -2.60 0.19
CA PRO A 96 -4.86 -2.62 -0.31
C PRO A 96 -4.32 -4.06 -0.31
N GLN A 97 -3.39 -4.35 -1.22
CA GLN A 97 -2.58 -5.57 -1.14
C GLN A 97 -1.42 -5.32 -0.18
N VAL A 98 -1.14 -6.28 0.70
CA VAL A 98 -0.08 -6.15 1.70
C VAL A 98 0.81 -7.39 1.69
N THR A 99 2.11 -7.15 1.59
CA THR A 99 3.13 -8.20 1.63
C THR A 99 4.31 -7.80 2.50
N PHE A 100 4.89 -8.76 3.21
CA PHE A 100 6.21 -8.59 3.80
C PHE A 100 7.27 -8.75 2.71
N VAL A 101 8.09 -7.73 2.53
CA VAL A 101 9.31 -7.79 1.70
C VAL A 101 10.43 -8.45 2.49
N THR A 102 10.52 -8.16 3.79
CA THR A 102 11.39 -8.90 4.70
C THR A 102 10.88 -10.33 4.86
N ARG A 103 11.78 -11.32 4.84
CA ARG A 103 11.36 -12.72 5.01
C ARG A 103 10.88 -12.96 6.43
N MET A 104 9.69 -13.57 6.57
CA MET A 104 9.06 -13.83 7.86
C MET A 104 8.86 -15.32 8.10
N LEU A 105 9.10 -15.74 9.33
CA LEU A 105 8.62 -17.01 9.86
C LEU A 105 7.43 -16.72 10.77
N HIS A 106 6.21 -16.90 10.27
CA HIS A 106 4.98 -16.60 11.01
C HIS A 106 3.81 -17.45 10.46
N PRO A 107 2.92 -18.02 11.30
CA PRO A 107 1.81 -18.86 10.86
C PRO A 107 0.92 -18.24 9.77
N ASN A 108 0.61 -16.94 9.88
CA ASN A 108 -0.26 -16.23 8.95
C ASN A 108 0.48 -15.42 7.86
N ILE A 109 1.78 -15.65 7.65
CA ILE A 109 2.55 -15.01 6.57
C ILE A 109 3.14 -16.09 5.68
N CYS A 110 2.85 -16.02 4.38
CA CYS A 110 3.37 -16.97 3.41
C CYS A 110 4.90 -16.87 3.29
N ALA A 111 5.60 -17.98 3.50
CA ALA A 111 7.07 -18.03 3.54
C ALA A 111 7.75 -17.59 2.22
N THR A 112 7.08 -17.79 1.08
CA THR A 112 7.64 -17.52 -0.25
C THR A 112 7.23 -16.17 -0.81
N SER A 113 5.95 -15.80 -0.67
CA SER A 113 5.40 -14.57 -1.24
C SER A 113 5.38 -13.39 -0.28
N GLY A 114 5.44 -13.64 1.04
CA GLY A 114 5.25 -12.61 2.06
C GLY A 114 3.79 -12.15 2.21
N ASN A 115 2.84 -12.76 1.49
CA ASN A 115 1.42 -12.45 1.64
C ASN A 115 0.95 -12.67 3.07
N VAL A 116 0.10 -11.76 3.56
CA VAL A 116 -0.46 -11.81 4.91
C VAL A 116 -1.92 -12.26 4.84
N CYS A 117 -2.29 -13.29 5.61
CA CYS A 117 -3.69 -13.60 5.85
C CYS A 117 -4.15 -12.77 7.05
N LEU A 118 -4.91 -11.70 6.76
CA LEU A 118 -5.42 -10.78 7.78
C LEU A 118 -6.84 -10.36 7.41
N ASP A 119 -7.77 -10.56 8.34
CA ASP A 119 -9.20 -10.36 8.09
C ASP A 119 -9.52 -8.93 7.63
N VAL A 120 -8.88 -7.92 8.25
CA VAL A 120 -9.17 -6.50 7.94
C VAL A 120 -8.91 -6.14 6.48
N ILE A 121 -8.03 -6.85 5.76
CA ILE A 121 -7.72 -6.62 4.33
C ILE A 121 -8.39 -7.66 3.41
N SER A 122 -9.20 -8.57 3.95
CA SER A 122 -9.97 -9.51 3.14
C SER A 122 -11.12 -8.81 2.42
N GLU A 123 -11.48 -9.26 1.22
CA GLU A 123 -12.62 -8.70 0.49
C GLU A 123 -13.94 -8.79 1.26
N ARG A 124 -14.07 -9.78 2.16
CA ARG A 124 -15.26 -10.02 2.96
C ARG A 124 -15.42 -9.00 4.09
N SER A 125 -14.32 -8.62 4.74
CA SER A 125 -14.36 -7.82 5.97
C SER A 125 -13.83 -6.39 5.77
N TRP A 126 -13.22 -6.08 4.62
CA TRP A 126 -12.76 -4.75 4.29
C TRP A 126 -13.91 -3.74 4.32
N SER A 127 -13.69 -2.65 5.06
CA SER A 127 -14.56 -1.49 5.07
C SER A 127 -13.80 -0.29 4.54
N PRO A 128 -14.40 0.54 3.66
CA PRO A 128 -13.82 1.81 3.28
C PRO A 128 -13.63 2.78 4.46
N ALA A 129 -14.10 2.45 5.67
CA ALA A 129 -13.77 3.22 6.88
C ALA A 129 -12.37 2.91 7.43
N TYR A 130 -11.78 1.77 7.08
CA TYR A 130 -10.42 1.41 7.48
C TYR A 130 -9.38 2.25 6.74
N THR A 131 -8.26 2.47 7.41
CA THR A 131 -7.14 3.26 6.89
C THR A 131 -5.86 2.43 6.79
N LEU A 132 -4.86 2.93 6.08
CA LEU A 132 -3.52 2.31 6.06
C LEU A 132 -2.93 2.14 7.46
N ARG A 133 -3.19 3.11 8.36
CA ARG A 133 -2.81 3.03 9.77
C ARG A 133 -3.50 1.85 10.48
N THR A 134 -4.80 1.67 10.28
CA THR A 134 -5.53 0.51 10.84
C THR A 134 -4.90 -0.80 10.37
N VAL A 135 -4.58 -0.91 9.07
CA VAL A 135 -3.96 -2.10 8.50
C VAL A 135 -2.60 -2.41 9.15
N ILE A 136 -1.71 -1.42 9.25
CA ILE A 136 -0.39 -1.60 9.88
C ILE A 136 -0.50 -2.00 11.36
N LEU A 137 -1.40 -1.37 12.11
CA LEU A 137 -1.62 -1.72 13.53
C LEU A 137 -2.20 -3.13 13.67
N SER A 138 -3.08 -3.56 12.77
CA SER A 138 -3.59 -4.93 12.74
C SER A 138 -2.50 -5.95 12.41
N ILE A 139 -1.51 -5.60 11.58
CA ILE A 139 -0.34 -6.46 11.31
C ILE A 139 0.54 -6.59 12.56
N GLN A 140 0.79 -5.49 13.30
CA GLN A 140 1.52 -5.59 14.58
C GLN A 140 0.79 -6.47 15.59
N ALA A 141 -0.54 -6.34 15.68
CA ALA A 141 -1.35 -7.19 16.55
C ALA A 141 -1.27 -8.67 16.12
N LEU A 142 -1.26 -8.94 14.81
CA LEU A 142 -1.10 -10.29 14.27
C LEU A 142 0.26 -10.90 14.61
N LEU A 143 1.35 -10.13 14.50
CA LEU A 143 2.69 -10.60 14.89
C LEU A 143 2.77 -10.95 16.38
N ALA A 144 2.04 -10.23 17.23
CA ALA A 144 1.98 -10.52 18.67
C ALA A 144 1.04 -11.70 18.99
N ASN A 145 -0.04 -11.87 18.22
CA ASN A 145 -1.05 -12.88 18.45
C ASN A 145 -1.42 -13.56 17.12
N PRO A 146 -0.68 -14.60 16.71
CA PRO A 146 -0.99 -15.35 15.50
C PRO A 146 -2.40 -15.95 15.55
N ASN A 147 -3.07 -16.01 14.40
CA ASN A 147 -4.38 -16.65 14.27
C ASN A 147 -4.21 -18.14 13.91
N PRO A 148 -4.58 -19.09 14.78
CA PRO A 148 -4.38 -20.51 14.54
C PRO A 148 -5.42 -21.13 13.58
N SER A 149 -6.52 -20.44 13.26
CA SER A 149 -7.64 -21.06 12.53
C SER A 149 -7.39 -21.33 11.05
N ASP A 150 -6.47 -20.59 10.42
CA ASP A 150 -6.14 -20.74 8.99
C ASP A 150 -4.71 -20.23 8.69
N PRO A 151 -3.67 -21.05 8.93
CA PRO A 151 -2.29 -20.64 8.72
C PRO A 151 -1.93 -20.66 7.22
N LEU A 152 -1.21 -19.62 6.76
CA LEU A 152 -0.56 -19.61 5.44
C LEU A 152 0.78 -20.36 5.42
N ASN A 153 1.33 -20.61 6.60
CA ASN A 153 2.58 -21.32 6.80
C ASN A 153 2.34 -22.42 7.85
N GLU A 154 1.99 -23.61 7.36
CA GLU A 154 1.69 -24.78 8.19
C GLU A 154 2.89 -25.19 9.04
N ASP A 155 4.10 -25.15 8.50
CA ASP A 155 5.33 -25.48 9.24
C ASP A 155 5.54 -24.55 10.45
N ALA A 156 5.34 -23.24 10.26
CA ALA A 156 5.42 -22.27 11.34
C ALA A 156 4.30 -22.48 12.38
N ALA A 157 3.10 -22.85 11.95
CA ALA A 157 1.98 -23.11 12.84
C ALA A 157 2.20 -24.37 13.68
N LEU A 158 2.65 -25.47 13.06
CA LEU A 158 2.97 -26.72 13.75
C LEU A 158 4.11 -26.54 14.74
N LEU A 159 5.13 -25.75 14.39
CA LEU A 159 6.24 -25.46 15.30
C LEU A 159 5.79 -24.60 16.48
N ALA A 160 4.96 -23.58 16.23
CA ALA A 160 4.42 -22.71 17.28
C ALA A 160 3.50 -23.46 18.27
N ASP A 161 2.74 -24.45 17.79
CA ASP A 161 1.84 -25.27 18.63
C ASP A 161 2.61 -26.39 19.36
N GLY A 162 3.49 -27.11 18.66
CA GLY A 162 4.19 -28.27 19.20
C GLY A 162 5.38 -27.95 20.11
N SER A 163 6.11 -26.86 19.82
CA SER A 163 7.33 -26.48 20.54
C SER A 163 7.48 -24.95 20.61
N PRO A 164 6.70 -24.24 21.43
CA PRO A 164 6.70 -22.77 21.49
C PRO A 164 8.06 -22.13 21.78
N GLU A 165 8.88 -22.72 22.66
CA GLU A 165 10.22 -22.21 22.99
C GLU A 165 11.18 -22.33 21.81
N GLU A 166 11.07 -23.44 21.05
CA GLU A 166 11.87 -23.65 19.84
C GLU A 166 11.41 -22.73 18.72
N TYR A 167 10.10 -22.53 18.57
CA TYR A 167 9.54 -21.54 17.66
C TYR A 167 10.11 -20.15 17.93
N GLU A 168 10.07 -19.69 19.18
CA GLU A 168 10.63 -18.41 19.59
C GLU A 168 12.14 -18.32 19.28
N ARG A 169 12.90 -19.38 19.57
CA ARG A 169 14.34 -19.44 19.28
C ARG A 169 14.63 -19.28 17.80
N ILE A 170 13.91 -20.00 16.94
CA ILE A 170 14.10 -19.95 15.48
C ILE A 170 13.64 -18.60 14.93
N VAL A 171 12.52 -18.06 15.40
CA VAL A 171 12.05 -16.73 14.97
C VAL A 171 13.09 -15.67 15.29
N LYS A 172 13.68 -15.66 16.50
CA LYS A 172 14.76 -14.72 16.85
C LYS A 172 15.96 -14.82 15.90
N GLN A 173 16.38 -16.03 15.55
CA GLN A 173 17.44 -16.25 14.54
C GLN A 173 17.03 -15.74 13.15
N TRP A 174 15.76 -15.87 12.80
CA TRP A 174 15.20 -15.37 11.54
C TRP A 174 15.21 -13.84 11.51
N VAL A 175 14.83 -13.20 12.62
CA VAL A 175 14.83 -11.75 12.79
C VAL A 175 16.23 -11.20 12.64
N GLU A 176 17.21 -11.74 13.36
CA GLU A 176 18.63 -11.36 13.25
C GLU A 176 19.15 -11.51 11.82
N LYS A 177 18.72 -12.55 11.09
CA LYS A 177 19.21 -12.85 9.75
C LYS A 177 18.61 -11.98 8.64
N TYR A 178 17.33 -11.63 8.74
CA TYR A 178 16.59 -11.05 7.61
C TYR A 178 16.03 -9.65 7.86
N SER A 179 15.85 -9.25 9.12
CA SER A 179 15.34 -7.92 9.44
C SER A 179 16.47 -6.88 9.43
N GLU A 180 16.09 -5.61 9.27
CA GLU A 180 17.00 -4.49 9.54
C GLU A 180 17.04 -4.26 11.06
N GLU A 181 18.12 -3.71 11.60
CA GLU A 181 18.14 -3.26 13.00
C GLU A 181 17.18 -2.08 13.17
N ALA A 182 16.38 -2.09 14.23
CA ALA A 182 15.56 -0.94 14.59
C ALA A 182 16.45 0.15 15.22
N GLU A 183 16.58 1.31 14.56
CA GLU A 183 17.26 2.51 15.09
C GLU A 183 16.52 3.16 16.28
#